data_AF-A0A943MVN6-F1
#
_entry.id   AF-A0A943MVN6-F1
#
_cell.length_a   1.000
_cell.length_b   1.000
_cell.length_c   1.000
_cell.angle_alpha   90.00
_cell.angle_beta   90.00
_cell.angle_gamma   90.00
#
_symmetry.space_group_name_H-M   'P 1'
#
loop_
_entity.id
_entity.type
_entity.pdbx_description
1 polymer ?
#
loop_
_entity_poly.entity_id
_entity_poly.type
_entity_poly.pdbx_seq_one_letter_code
_entity_poly.pdbx_strand_id
1 'polypeptide(L)'
;MSRNNVLSPVKILDSKVLGVEFKTIDEEKEKSEPEDLLATKYGRGRSFIENECLRCEVILEAALDRVRKKSNVPIHFVASAKVGVTIAIPLKAIGDLSEARCLEYARANGISIAYGKIRSIIESITAETLVGKQTIPPIDPYALLERDSANEDQDS
;
A
#
# COMPACT_ATOMS: atom_id res chain seq x y z
N MET A 1 4.20 -34.86 8.22
CA MET A 1 2.78 -34.44 8.10
C MET A 1 2.76 -33.14 7.30
N SER A 2 2.04 -33.11 6.18
CA SER A 2 2.10 -31.99 5.22
C SER A 2 1.64 -30.70 5.88
N ARG A 3 2.50 -29.67 5.88
CA ARG A 3 2.09 -28.29 6.13
C ARG A 3 1.14 -27.94 4.98
N ASN A 4 -0.15 -28.03 5.24
CA ASN A 4 -1.16 -27.56 4.31
C ASN A 4 -0.96 -26.04 4.16
N ASN A 5 -0.16 -25.64 3.18
CA ASN A 5 -0.19 -24.29 2.61
C ASN A 5 -1.54 -24.13 1.90
N VAL A 6 -2.63 -24.11 2.67
CA VAL A 6 -3.89 -23.59 2.17
C VAL A 6 -3.65 -22.10 2.11
N LEU A 7 -3.51 -21.56 0.90
CA LEU A 7 -3.73 -20.15 0.65
C LEU A 7 -5.10 -19.84 1.29
N SER A 8 -5.12 -19.24 2.48
CA SER A 8 -6.40 -18.97 3.15
C SER A 8 -7.24 -18.12 2.19
N PRO A 9 -8.51 -18.48 1.93
CA PRO A 9 -9.31 -17.79 0.95
C PRO A 9 -9.53 -16.34 1.40
N VAL A 10 -8.90 -15.40 0.69
CA VAL A 10 -9.11 -13.96 0.86
C VAL A 10 -10.12 -13.51 -0.19
N LYS A 11 -11.22 -12.91 0.25
CA LYS A 11 -12.20 -12.29 -0.63
C LYS A 11 -12.05 -10.77 -0.57
N ILE A 12 -11.91 -10.13 -1.73
CA ILE A 12 -12.03 -8.67 -1.84
C ILE A 12 -13.52 -8.34 -1.85
N LEU A 13 -13.99 -7.62 -0.83
CA LEU A 13 -15.38 -7.18 -0.72
C LEU A 13 -15.59 -5.82 -1.39
N ASP A 14 -14.64 -4.91 -1.21
CA ASP A 14 -14.68 -3.56 -1.78
C ASP A 14 -13.26 -3.07 -2.05
N SER A 15 -13.11 -2.19 -3.05
CA SER A 15 -11.85 -1.54 -3.37
C SER A 15 -12.11 -0.20 -4.06
N LYS A 16 -11.57 0.87 -3.48
CA LYS A 16 -11.81 2.24 -3.91
C LYS A 16 -10.51 3.01 -4.02
N VAL A 17 -10.37 3.77 -5.10
CA VAL A 17 -9.33 4.80 -5.20
C VAL A 17 -9.83 6.02 -4.45
N LEU A 18 -9.09 6.44 -3.43
CA LEU A 18 -9.43 7.55 -2.55
C LEU A 18 -8.72 8.85 -2.94
N GLY A 19 -7.63 8.74 -3.71
CA GLY A 19 -6.88 9.88 -4.22
C GLY A 19 -5.81 9.43 -5.21
N VAL A 20 -5.52 10.28 -6.19
CA VAL A 20 -4.44 10.11 -7.15
C VAL A 20 -3.86 11.50 -7.41
N GLU A 21 -2.54 11.62 -7.39
CA GLU A 21 -1.86 12.86 -7.70
C GLU A 21 -0.68 12.58 -8.65
N PHE A 22 -0.51 13.48 -9.61
CA PHE A 22 0.73 13.61 -10.35
C PHE A 22 1.05 15.10 -10.46
N LYS A 23 2.27 15.48 -10.09
CA LYS A 23 2.76 16.86 -10.25
C LYS A 23 4.23 16.85 -10.63
N THR A 24 4.63 17.83 -11.42
CA THR A 24 6.03 18.16 -11.68
C THR A 24 6.45 19.30 -10.79
N ILE A 25 7.64 19.22 -10.20
CA ILE A 25 8.18 20.23 -9.30
C ILE A 25 9.13 21.14 -10.09
N ASP A 26 8.97 22.45 -9.87
CA ASP A 26 9.82 23.50 -10.41
C ASP A 26 10.96 23.74 -9.40
N GLU A 27 12.12 23.10 -9.61
CA GLU A 27 13.28 23.14 -8.71
C GLU A 27 13.78 24.58 -8.46
N GLU A 28 13.48 25.55 -9.34
CA GLU A 28 13.83 26.96 -9.11
C GLU A 28 13.02 27.62 -7.99
N LYS A 29 11.83 27.07 -7.66
CA LYS A 29 10.93 27.61 -6.63
C LYS A 29 10.89 26.76 -5.37
N GLU A 30 11.02 25.45 -5.51
CA GLU A 30 10.98 24.50 -4.39
C GLU A 30 12.41 24.00 -4.13
N LYS A 31 13.07 24.53 -3.10
CA LYS A 31 14.38 24.06 -2.61
C LYS A 31 14.28 22.67 -1.97
N SER A 32 13.80 21.68 -2.70
CA SER A 32 13.82 20.27 -2.28
C SER A 32 14.98 19.58 -2.97
N GLU A 33 15.91 19.02 -2.20
CA GLU A 33 16.83 18.05 -2.78
C GLU A 33 16.01 16.85 -3.27
N PRO A 34 16.16 16.43 -4.53
CA PRO A 34 15.39 15.32 -5.05
C PRO A 34 15.86 14.01 -4.43
N GLU A 35 15.05 13.47 -3.52
CA GLU A 35 15.26 12.11 -3.02
C GLU A 35 14.49 11.14 -3.92
N ASP A 36 15.18 10.09 -4.37
CA ASP A 36 14.57 8.94 -5.05
C ASP A 36 13.76 8.10 -4.03
N LEU A 37 12.71 8.71 -3.48
CA LEU A 37 12.01 8.26 -2.29
C LEU A 37 10.68 7.60 -2.64
N LEU A 38 10.45 6.43 -2.03
CA LEU A 38 9.13 5.83 -1.95
C LEU A 38 8.65 5.95 -0.51
N ALA A 39 7.66 6.80 -0.28
CA ALA A 39 6.97 6.90 1.00
C ALA A 39 5.70 6.06 0.97
N THR A 40 5.44 5.32 2.04
CA THR A 40 4.20 4.56 2.22
C THR A 40 3.58 4.93 3.55
N LYS A 41 2.29 5.24 3.56
CA LYS A 41 1.51 5.49 4.77
C LYS A 41 0.37 4.49 4.85
N TYR A 42 0.39 3.69 5.90
CA TYR A 42 -0.69 2.77 6.23
C TYR A 42 -1.69 3.47 7.15
N GLY A 43 -2.97 3.41 6.79
CA GLY A 43 -4.08 3.85 7.61
C GLY A 43 -4.88 2.63 8.05
N ARG A 44 -4.87 2.37 9.36
CA ARG A 44 -5.61 1.27 9.96
C ARG A 44 -7.12 1.54 9.87
N GLY A 45 -7.83 0.66 9.14
CA GLY A 45 -9.29 0.62 9.13
C GLY A 45 -9.84 -0.29 10.23
N ARG A 46 -11.16 -0.50 10.23
CA ARG A 46 -11.82 -1.37 11.20
C ARG A 46 -11.55 -2.84 10.89
N SER A 47 -11.50 -3.66 11.93
CA SER A 47 -11.50 -5.12 11.81
C SER A 47 -12.61 -5.67 12.71
N PHE A 48 -13.47 -6.53 12.17
CA PHE A 48 -14.62 -7.06 12.89
C PHE A 48 -15.06 -8.40 12.30
N ILE A 49 -15.75 -9.20 13.10
CA ILE A 49 -16.31 -10.48 12.67
C ILE A 49 -17.73 -10.24 12.14
N GLU A 50 -18.01 -10.72 10.94
CA GLU A 50 -19.36 -10.70 10.36
C GLU A 50 -19.53 -11.89 9.40
N ASN A 51 -20.62 -12.64 9.52
CA ASN A 51 -20.96 -13.79 8.68
C ASN A 51 -19.82 -14.84 8.60
N GLU A 52 -19.33 -15.31 9.75
CA GLU A 52 -18.25 -16.30 9.87
C GLU A 52 -16.93 -15.89 9.16
N CYS A 53 -16.74 -14.59 8.95
CA CYS A 53 -15.54 -14.04 8.34
C CYS A 53 -14.95 -12.93 9.23
N LEU A 54 -13.63 -12.93 9.35
CA LEU A 54 -12.89 -11.75 9.78
C LEU A 54 -12.85 -10.76 8.62
N ARG A 55 -13.50 -9.62 8.79
CA ARG A 55 -13.43 -8.50 7.85
C ARG A 55 -12.37 -7.52 8.29
N CYS A 56 -11.64 -6.99 7.32
CA CYS A 56 -10.57 -6.03 7.56
C CYS A 56 -10.62 -4.93 6.50
N GLU A 57 -10.69 -3.69 6.96
CA GLU A 57 -10.57 -2.48 6.16
C GLU A 57 -9.11 -1.98 6.24
N VAL A 58 -8.52 -1.72 5.08
CA VAL A 58 -7.16 -1.20 4.94
C VAL A 58 -7.20 0.04 4.04
N ILE A 59 -6.57 1.12 4.49
CA ILE A 59 -6.25 2.27 3.64
C ILE A 59 -4.75 2.32 3.48
N LEU A 60 -4.27 2.37 2.25
CA LEU A 60 -2.86 2.51 1.94
C LEU A 60 -2.65 3.69 1.02
N GLU A 61 -1.59 4.44 1.29
CA GLU A 61 -1.13 5.54 0.45
C GLU A 61 0.34 5.29 0.12
N ALA A 62 0.72 5.48 -1.13
CA ALA A 62 2.12 5.53 -1.51
C ALA A 62 2.39 6.73 -2.41
N ALA A 63 3.54 7.36 -2.19
CA ALA A 63 4.04 8.47 -2.98
C ALA A 63 5.45 8.14 -3.47
N LEU A 64 5.65 8.27 -4.78
CA LEU A 64 6.94 8.23 -5.45
C LEU A 64 7.37 9.67 -5.70
N ASP A 65 8.47 10.06 -5.08
CA ASP A 65 9.20 11.30 -5.35
C ASP A 65 10.50 10.94 -6.08
N ARG A 66 10.77 11.55 -7.23
CA ARG A 66 11.89 11.15 -8.10
C ARG A 66 12.28 12.23 -9.10
N VAL A 67 13.57 12.26 -9.45
CA VAL A 67 14.08 12.96 -10.64
C VAL A 67 14.37 11.98 -11.77
N ARG A 68 13.84 12.28 -12.96
CA ARG A 68 14.14 11.56 -14.21
C ARG A 68 14.82 12.47 -15.21
N LYS A 69 15.95 12.01 -15.74
CA LYS A 69 16.61 12.65 -16.88
C LYS A 69 16.02 12.13 -18.18
N LYS A 70 15.36 12.99 -18.95
CA LYS A 70 14.91 12.69 -20.31
C LYS A 70 15.44 13.76 -21.25
N SER A 71 16.11 13.34 -22.32
CA SER A 71 16.72 14.26 -23.30
C SER A 71 17.65 15.31 -22.66
N ASN A 72 18.43 14.91 -21.64
CA ASN A 72 19.31 15.76 -20.83
C ASN A 72 18.63 16.86 -19.99
N VAL A 73 17.31 16.87 -19.89
CA VAL A 73 16.56 17.75 -18.98
C VAL A 73 16.11 16.91 -17.77
N PRO A 74 16.52 17.27 -16.53
CA PRO A 74 15.96 16.65 -15.33
C PRO A 74 14.51 17.10 -15.15
N ILE A 75 13.65 16.15 -14.81
CA ILE A 75 12.25 16.39 -14.46
C ILE A 75 12.05 15.82 -13.05
N HIS A 76 11.84 16.70 -12.08
CA HIS A 76 11.39 16.34 -10.75
C HIS A 76 9.88 16.17 -10.75
N PHE A 77 9.38 15.06 -10.21
CA PHE A 77 7.95 14.81 -10.12
C PHE A 77 7.60 14.01 -8.87
N VAL A 78 6.34 14.16 -8.46
CA VAL A 78 5.69 13.35 -7.45
C VAL A 78 4.50 12.65 -8.08
N ALA A 79 4.39 11.35 -7.84
CA ALA A 79 3.25 10.52 -8.23
C ALA A 79 2.74 9.76 -7.00
N SER A 80 1.47 9.94 -6.63
CA SER A 80 0.89 9.28 -5.46
C SER A 80 -0.46 8.65 -5.76
N ALA A 81 -0.79 7.62 -5.00
CA ALA A 81 -2.12 7.04 -5.01
C ALA A 81 -2.50 6.55 -3.60
N LYS A 82 -3.78 6.73 -3.28
CA LYS A 82 -4.41 6.28 -2.04
C LYS A 82 -5.54 5.32 -2.37
N VAL A 83 -5.52 4.13 -1.78
CA VAL A 83 -6.49 3.07 -2.05
C VAL A 83 -7.03 2.52 -0.74
N GLY A 84 -8.36 2.44 -0.64
CA GLY A 84 -9.07 1.69 0.38
C GLY A 84 -9.43 0.30 -0.14
N VAL A 85 -9.24 -0.73 0.68
CA VAL A 85 -9.65 -2.12 0.41
C VAL A 85 -10.35 -2.68 1.63
N THR A 86 -11.46 -3.37 1.39
CA THR A 86 -12.11 -4.20 2.40
C THR A 86 -12.01 -5.65 1.98
N ILE A 87 -11.46 -6.49 2.85
CA ILE A 87 -11.35 -7.93 2.63
C ILE A 87 -12.15 -8.72 3.65
N ALA A 88 -12.41 -9.98 3.33
CA ALA A 88 -12.95 -10.97 4.24
C ALA A 88 -12.16 -12.27 4.17
N ILE A 89 -11.89 -12.84 5.34
CA ILE A 89 -11.22 -14.13 5.51
C ILE A 89 -12.11 -15.03 6.35
N PRO A 90 -12.55 -16.21 5.86
CA PRO A 90 -13.35 -17.14 6.64
C PRO A 90 -12.63 -17.56 7.93
N LEU A 91 -13.33 -17.52 9.06
CA LEU A 91 -12.74 -17.85 10.38
C LEU A 91 -12.16 -19.27 10.42
N LYS A 92 -12.84 -20.23 9.76
CA LYS A 92 -12.36 -21.61 9.62
C LYS A 92 -10.98 -21.74 8.95
N ALA A 93 -10.55 -20.74 8.19
CA ALA A 93 -9.25 -20.75 7.50
C ALA A 93 -8.12 -20.13 8.32
N ILE A 94 -8.44 -19.52 9.47
CA ILE A 94 -7.50 -18.86 10.37
C ILE A 94 -7.69 -19.31 11.84
N GLY A 95 -8.57 -20.29 12.09
CA GLY A 95 -9.01 -20.67 13.44
C GLY A 95 -7.93 -21.24 14.35
N ASP A 96 -6.81 -21.73 13.79
CA ASP A 96 -5.67 -22.26 14.57
C ASP A 96 -4.69 -21.15 15.00
N LEU A 97 -4.90 -19.90 14.56
CA LEU A 97 -4.05 -18.76 14.88
C LEU A 97 -4.59 -18.01 16.10
N SER A 98 -3.69 -17.35 16.84
CA SER A 98 -4.12 -16.39 17.86
C SER A 98 -4.82 -15.19 17.22
N GLU A 99 -5.67 -14.50 17.98
CA GLU A 99 -6.40 -13.33 17.50
C GLU A 99 -5.47 -12.25 16.91
N ALA A 100 -4.35 -11.96 17.58
CA ALA A 100 -3.34 -11.02 17.09
C ALA A 100 -2.79 -11.45 15.72
N ARG A 101 -2.50 -12.75 15.53
CA ARG A 101 -1.99 -13.29 14.27
C ARG A 101 -3.06 -13.31 13.18
N CYS A 102 -4.32 -13.55 13.51
CA CYS A 102 -5.45 -13.42 12.59
C CYS A 102 -5.57 -11.99 12.04
N LEU A 103 -5.47 -10.98 12.92
CA LEU A 103 -5.57 -9.58 12.56
C LEU A 103 -4.37 -9.12 11.73
N GLU A 104 -3.15 -9.47 12.13
CA GLU A 104 -1.93 -9.20 11.38
C GLU A 104 -2.01 -9.82 9.98
N TYR A 105 -2.41 -11.08 9.88
CA TYR A 105 -2.59 -11.79 8.62
C TYR A 105 -3.62 -11.10 7.71
N ALA A 106 -4.77 -10.70 8.25
CA ALA A 106 -5.80 -10.00 7.48
C ALA A 106 -5.29 -8.65 6.96
N ARG A 107 -4.63 -7.87 7.81
CA ARG A 107 -4.07 -6.57 7.41
C ARG A 107 -2.99 -6.70 6.36
N ALA A 108 -2.07 -7.65 6.51
CA ALA A 108 -0.99 -7.88 5.55
C ALA A 108 -1.54 -8.23 4.15
N ASN A 109 -2.60 -9.03 4.09
CA ASN A 109 -3.31 -9.30 2.83
C ASN A 109 -3.98 -8.05 2.25
N GLY A 110 -4.65 -7.26 3.08
CA GLY A 110 -5.28 -6.00 2.66
C GLY A 110 -4.24 -5.00 2.10
N ILE A 111 -3.10 -4.85 2.78
CA ILE A 111 -1.98 -4.01 2.34
C ILE A 111 -1.44 -4.52 0.99
N SER A 112 -1.22 -5.82 0.85
CA SER A 112 -0.70 -6.42 -0.40
C SER A 112 -1.61 -6.12 -1.59
N ILE A 113 -2.93 -6.26 -1.40
CA ILE A 113 -3.94 -6.00 -2.44
C ILE A 113 -4.00 -4.50 -2.76
N ALA A 114 -4.01 -3.64 -1.74
CA ALA A 114 -4.01 -2.18 -1.94
C ALA A 114 -2.75 -1.72 -2.67
N TYR A 115 -1.58 -2.25 -2.29
CA TYR A 115 -0.29 -1.89 -2.89
C TYR A 115 -0.20 -2.32 -4.36
N GLY A 116 -0.67 -3.53 -4.70
CA GLY A 116 -0.73 -3.97 -6.10
C GLY A 116 -1.54 -3.03 -6.99
N LYS A 117 -2.65 -2.49 -6.46
CA LYS A 117 -3.48 -1.49 -7.16
C LYS A 117 -2.77 -0.15 -7.27
N ILE A 118 -2.18 0.35 -6.17
CA ILE A 118 -1.39 1.59 -6.15
C ILE A 118 -0.26 1.55 -7.18
N ARG A 119 0.50 0.44 -7.22
CA ARG A 119 1.56 0.24 -8.21
C ARG A 119 1.04 0.36 -9.63
N SER A 120 -0.11 -0.23 -9.92
CA SER A 120 -0.73 -0.17 -11.25
C SER A 120 -1.19 1.27 -11.59
N ILE A 121 -1.74 2.00 -10.62
CA ILE A 121 -2.16 3.40 -10.80
C ILE A 121 -0.95 4.30 -11.08
N ILE A 122 0.11 4.20 -10.26
CA ILE A 122 1.34 4.98 -10.45
C ILE A 122 1.98 4.67 -11.81
N GLU A 123 2.02 3.39 -12.21
CA GLU A 123 2.51 3.00 -13.53
C GLU A 123 1.68 3.62 -14.66
N SER A 124 0.36 3.67 -14.55
CA SER A 124 -0.53 4.27 -15.55
C SER A 124 -0.33 5.77 -15.67
N ILE A 125 -0.48 6.52 -14.56
CA ILE A 125 -0.45 7.98 -14.59
C ILE A 125 0.92 8.50 -15.03
N THR A 126 2.01 7.81 -14.67
CA THR A 126 3.36 8.21 -15.10
C THR A 126 3.62 7.87 -16.57
N ALA A 127 3.10 6.74 -17.08
CA ALA A 127 3.21 6.38 -18.49
C ALA A 127 2.51 7.37 -19.44
N GLU A 128 1.47 8.04 -18.96
CA GLU A 128 0.70 9.06 -19.68
C GLU A 128 1.40 10.44 -19.70
N THR A 129 2.57 10.58 -19.09
CA THR A 129 3.28 11.86 -18.92
C THR A 129 4.67 11.86 -19.54
N LEU A 130 5.34 13.03 -19.50
CA LEU A 130 6.68 13.19 -20.03
C LEU A 130 7.74 12.34 -19.31
N VAL A 131 7.51 11.95 -18.06
CA VAL A 131 8.47 11.13 -17.29
C VAL A 131 8.45 9.65 -17.70
N GLY A 132 7.44 9.22 -18.45
CA GLY A 132 7.27 7.84 -18.90
C GLY A 132 6.97 6.87 -17.76
N LYS A 133 6.72 5.60 -18.10
CA LYS A 133 6.33 4.56 -17.15
C LYS A 133 7.30 4.45 -15.96
N GLN A 134 6.79 4.63 -14.75
CA GLN A 134 7.52 4.43 -13.50
C GLN A 134 6.94 3.26 -12.73
N THR A 135 7.80 2.28 -12.42
CA THR A 135 7.45 1.14 -11.58
C THR A 135 8.03 1.35 -10.19
N ILE A 136 7.19 1.27 -9.16
CA ILE A 136 7.61 1.26 -7.75
C ILE A 136 8.03 -0.16 -7.32
N PRO A 137 9.04 -0.30 -6.43
CA PRO A 137 9.52 -1.61 -5.95
C PRO A 137 8.45 -2.39 -5.17
N PRO A 138 8.59 -3.72 -4.99
CA PRO A 138 7.73 -4.47 -4.08
C PRO A 138 7.94 -4.02 -2.63
N ILE A 139 6.93 -4.23 -1.78
CA ILE A 139 7.02 -4.04 -0.32
C ILE A 139 6.77 -5.36 0.41
N ASP A 140 7.28 -5.46 1.63
CA ASP A 140 6.86 -6.47 2.59
C ASP A 140 5.72 -5.89 3.45
N PRO A 141 4.49 -6.42 3.34
CA PRO A 141 3.35 -5.92 4.10
C PRO A 141 3.50 -6.14 5.62
N TYR A 142 4.25 -7.16 6.06
CA TYR A 142 4.47 -7.42 7.48
C TYR A 142 5.46 -6.41 8.07
N ALA A 143 6.56 -6.12 7.35
CA ALA A 143 7.49 -5.08 7.76
C ALA A 143 6.83 -3.68 7.82
N LEU A 144 5.82 -3.42 6.98
CA LEU A 144 5.05 -2.17 7.06
C LEU A 144 4.18 -2.10 8.33
N LEU A 145 3.57 -3.21 8.72
CA LEU A 145 2.78 -3.31 9.95
C LEU A 145 3.65 -3.15 11.20
N GLU A 146 4.85 -3.74 11.22
CA GLU A 146 5.80 -3.59 12.34
C GLU A 146 6.20 -2.13 12.56
N ARG A 147 6.45 -1.38 11.48
CA ARG A 147 6.75 0.06 11.55
C ARG A 147 5.59 0.88 12.08
N ASP A 148 4.36 0.52 11.72
CA ASP A 148 3.15 1.19 12.20
C ASP A 148 2.98 0.98 13.71
N SER A 149 3.13 -0.27 14.18
CA SER A 149 3.06 -0.58 15.62
C SER A 149 4.17 0.11 16.43
N ALA A 150 5.39 0.20 15.89
CA ALA A 150 6.49 0.90 16.56
C ALA A 150 6.28 2.42 16.68
N ASN A 151 5.49 3.02 15.78
CA ASN A 151 5.14 4.44 15.84
C ASN A 151 4.01 4.71 16.85
N GLU A 152 3.08 3.77 17.07
CA GLU A 152 2.02 3.89 18.10
C GLU A 152 2.61 3.95 19.54
N ASP A 153 3.70 3.22 19.80
CA ASP A 153 4.36 3.17 21.12
C ASP A 153 5.16 4.43 21.47
N GLN A 154 5.48 5.29 20.50
CA GLN A 154 6.23 6.53 20.73
C GLN A 154 5.34 7.75 21.02
N ASP A 155 4.05 7.66 20.70
CA ASP A 155 3.05 8.70 20.96
C ASP A 155 2.24 8.45 22.25
N SER A 156 2.63 7.45 23.06
CA SER A 156 1.96 7.05 24.32
C SER A 156 2.69 7.51 25.58
#